data_AF-A0A165D612-F1
#
_entry.id   AF-A0A165D612-F1
#
_cell.length_a   1.000
_cell.length_b   1.000
_cell.length_c   1.000
_cell.angle_alpha   90.00
_cell.angle_beta   90.00
_cell.angle_gamma   90.00
#
_symmetry.space_group_name_H-M   'P 1'
#
loop_
_entity.id
_entity.type
_entity.pdbx_description
1 polymer ?
#
loop_
_entity_poly.entity_id
_entity_poly.type
_entity_poly.pdbx_seq_one_letter_code
_entity_poly.pdbx_strand_id
1 'polypeptide(L)'
;MLPMHASPHALVRYKVKSSDLFSQNRVIVEDADGNTAWYKERTLHENEVVESVFQNTTPPSLRWSIHTPKRGWYLRLRSPAFPPGAFVHVKPVAAGPGAEVVVGTLQFGCQTFVFDYAELLAGTPRSSLSQPRRDHNPATDSPSLQPLASSSSTPTLNEPEPEARHSYPPTPSHEASQPDLLSVPSKPKPRPRPPPPPMQISQFVLTPTSRHRVRQANDEVQHTQPSLLSRILPSALHEPKANSYTSAFELDVRPPQQQPQHVPDRGVAVPPPRPPPLLTFLDETPVFSVRTTGTIELNPKLEARLGVERSFWITIALAYLEFLEERDAFLASEESA
;
A
#
# COMPACT_ATOMS: atom_id res chain seq x y z
N MET A 1 10.30 37.24 10.20
CA MET A 1 9.72 36.35 9.19
C MET A 1 9.71 34.95 9.78
N LEU A 2 8.53 34.44 10.13
CA LEU A 2 8.40 33.07 10.64
C LEU A 2 8.52 32.10 9.45
N PRO A 3 9.24 30.97 9.59
CA PRO A 3 9.34 29.98 8.53
C PRO A 3 7.92 29.50 8.21
N MET A 4 7.49 29.67 6.96
CA MET A 4 6.28 29.01 6.48
C MET A 4 6.48 27.52 6.67
N HIS A 5 5.73 26.93 7.59
CA HIS A 5 5.73 25.50 7.83
C HIS A 5 5.52 24.78 6.49
N ALA A 6 6.49 23.94 6.13
CA ALA A 6 6.43 23.13 4.93
C ALA A 6 5.08 22.39 4.90
N SER A 7 4.37 22.54 3.79
CA SER A 7 3.05 21.94 3.60
C SER A 7 3.15 20.43 3.93
N PRO A 8 2.24 19.89 4.77
CA PRO A 8 2.25 18.48 5.11
C PRO A 8 2.30 17.69 3.80
N HIS A 9 3.24 16.76 3.70
CA HIS A 9 3.44 15.94 2.51
C HIS A 9 2.09 15.42 2.02
N ALA A 10 1.72 15.75 0.77
CA ALA A 10 0.45 15.33 0.20
C ALA A 10 0.37 13.79 0.23
N LEU A 11 -0.40 13.26 1.18
CA LEU A 11 -0.66 11.83 1.30
C LEU A 11 -1.61 11.41 0.18
N VAL A 12 -1.42 10.21 -0.35
CA VAL A 12 -2.39 9.61 -1.26
C VAL A 12 -3.38 8.80 -0.42
N ARG A 13 -4.67 9.04 -0.62
CA ARG A 13 -5.74 8.39 0.14
C ARG A 13 -6.48 7.38 -0.72
N TYR A 14 -6.80 6.25 -0.12
CA TYR A 14 -7.63 5.21 -0.70
C TYR A 14 -8.76 4.85 0.25
N LYS A 15 -9.97 4.72 -0.27
CA LYS A 15 -11.13 4.33 0.51
C LYS A 15 -11.37 2.84 0.40
N VAL A 16 -11.41 2.15 1.54
CA VAL A 16 -11.68 0.71 1.64
C VAL A 16 -13.15 0.51 1.98
N LYS A 17 -13.83 -0.36 1.22
CA LYS A 17 -15.24 -0.73 1.44
C LYS A 17 -15.45 -2.22 1.25
N SER A 18 -16.11 -2.88 2.18
CA SER A 18 -16.59 -4.26 2.02
C SER A 18 -18.01 -4.30 1.41
N SER A 19 -18.18 -5.04 0.30
CA SER A 19 -19.46 -5.14 -0.44
C SER A 19 -20.28 -6.38 -0.04
N ASP A 20 -21.60 -6.23 0.11
CA ASP A 20 -22.55 -7.30 0.50
C ASP A 20 -23.23 -8.01 -0.63
N LEU A 21 -23.05 -7.58 -1.88
CA LEU A 21 -23.89 -8.09 -2.96
C LEU A 21 -23.71 -9.61 -3.01
N PHE A 22 -24.80 -10.32 -2.66
CA PHE A 22 -24.99 -11.66 -2.07
C PHE A 22 -24.22 -12.86 -2.67
N SER A 23 -23.03 -12.65 -3.22
CA SER A 23 -22.31 -13.64 -4.01
C SER A 23 -20.78 -13.49 -4.00
N GLN A 24 -20.16 -12.40 -3.52
CA GLN A 24 -18.72 -12.20 -3.80
C GLN A 24 -17.78 -11.77 -2.66
N ASN A 25 -18.20 -11.59 -1.39
CA ASN A 25 -17.31 -11.25 -0.24
C ASN A 25 -16.11 -10.37 -0.65
N ARG A 26 -16.41 -9.26 -1.35
CA ARG A 26 -15.40 -8.49 -2.09
C ARG A 26 -15.06 -7.23 -1.33
N VAL A 27 -13.76 -7.00 -1.14
CA VAL A 27 -13.25 -5.72 -0.63
C VAL A 27 -12.85 -4.85 -1.81
N ILE A 28 -13.30 -3.60 -1.82
CA ILE A 28 -13.05 -2.61 -2.87
C ILE A 28 -12.14 -1.54 -2.28
N VAL A 29 -11.13 -1.15 -3.07
CA VAL A 29 -10.23 -0.02 -2.75
C VAL A 29 -10.41 1.03 -3.84
N GLU A 30 -11.02 2.16 -3.46
CA GLU A 30 -11.25 3.31 -4.33
C GLU A 30 -10.11 4.32 -4.19
N ASP A 31 -9.73 4.98 -5.28
CA ASP A 31 -8.82 6.12 -5.26
C ASP A 31 -9.51 7.42 -4.78
N ALA A 32 -8.78 8.52 -4.81
CA ALA A 32 -9.28 9.83 -4.39
C ALA A 32 -10.43 10.35 -5.26
N ASP A 33 -10.55 9.88 -6.50
CA ASP A 33 -11.60 10.24 -7.44
C ASP A 33 -12.84 9.34 -7.29
N GLY A 34 -12.80 8.36 -6.38
CA GLY A 34 -13.87 7.39 -6.15
C GLY A 34 -13.90 6.25 -7.16
N ASN A 35 -12.87 6.13 -8.02
CA ASN A 35 -12.77 5.02 -8.95
C ASN A 35 -12.19 3.81 -8.24
N THR A 36 -12.73 2.62 -8.50
CA THR A 36 -12.14 1.37 -8.02
C THR A 36 -10.75 1.21 -8.62
N ALA A 37 -9.71 1.25 -7.79
CA ALA A 37 -8.32 1.05 -8.19
C ALA A 37 -7.90 -0.42 -8.00
N TRP A 38 -8.32 -1.04 -6.89
CA TRP A 38 -8.12 -2.46 -6.62
C TRP A 38 -9.36 -3.11 -6.02
N TYR A 39 -9.41 -4.43 -6.12
CA TYR A 39 -10.38 -5.22 -5.39
C TYR A 39 -9.80 -6.57 -4.96
N LYS A 40 -10.36 -7.13 -3.89
CA LYS A 40 -9.94 -8.39 -3.28
C LYS A 40 -11.07 -9.41 -3.33
N GLU A 41 -10.78 -10.60 -3.83
CA GLU A 41 -11.73 -11.73 -3.88
C GLU A 41 -11.20 -12.90 -3.06
N ARG A 42 -12.07 -13.54 -2.27
CA ARG A 42 -11.71 -14.66 -1.40
C ARG A 42 -12.11 -15.98 -2.03
N THR A 43 -11.18 -16.93 -2.07
CA THR A 43 -11.42 -18.31 -2.49
C THR A 43 -11.00 -19.27 -1.38
N LEU A 44 -11.85 -20.26 -1.11
CA LEU A 44 -11.58 -21.29 -0.11
C LEU A 44 -11.00 -22.53 -0.80
N HIS A 45 -9.73 -22.84 -0.52
CA HIS A 45 -9.10 -24.08 -0.97
C HIS A 45 -9.21 -25.17 0.11
N GLU A 46 -8.65 -26.35 -0.12
CA GLU A 46 -8.74 -27.48 0.83
C GLU A 46 -8.12 -27.15 2.19
N ASN A 47 -6.91 -26.59 2.20
CA ASN A 47 -6.10 -26.36 3.41
C ASN A 47 -5.81 -24.88 3.72
N GLU A 48 -6.10 -23.98 2.78
CA GLU A 48 -5.82 -22.56 2.90
C GLU A 48 -6.99 -21.71 2.37
N VAL A 49 -7.07 -20.49 2.86
CA VAL A 49 -7.86 -19.42 2.27
C VAL A 49 -6.89 -18.62 1.40
N VAL A 50 -7.30 -18.36 0.16
CA VAL A 50 -6.53 -17.55 -0.78
C VAL A 50 -7.36 -16.34 -1.17
N GLU A 51 -6.82 -15.17 -0.90
CA GLU A 51 -7.42 -13.92 -1.33
C GLU A 51 -6.62 -13.31 -2.47
N SER A 52 -7.27 -13.07 -3.60
CA SER A 52 -6.67 -12.53 -4.80
C SER A 52 -6.91 -11.03 -4.90
N VAL A 53 -5.85 -10.23 -4.98
CA VAL A 53 -5.91 -8.78 -5.13
C VAL A 53 -5.65 -8.40 -6.59
N PHE A 54 -6.70 -7.89 -7.23
CA PHE A 54 -6.71 -7.47 -8.61
C PHE A 54 -6.59 -5.96 -8.72
N GLN A 55 -5.82 -5.50 -9.70
CA GLN A 55 -5.87 -4.13 -10.17
C GLN A 55 -7.02 -3.99 -11.17
N ASN A 56 -7.87 -2.99 -10.95
CA ASN A 56 -9.05 -2.74 -11.76
C ASN A 56 -8.67 -2.05 -13.08
N THR A 57 -8.14 -2.86 -14.00
CA THR A 57 -7.82 -2.51 -15.38
C THR A 57 -8.73 -3.30 -16.31
N THR A 58 -8.74 -2.97 -17.61
CA THR A 58 -9.49 -3.76 -18.61
C THR A 58 -8.50 -4.39 -19.59
N PRO A 59 -8.22 -5.70 -19.49
CA PRO A 59 -8.77 -6.69 -18.55
C PRO A 59 -8.19 -6.57 -17.12
N PRO A 60 -8.87 -7.08 -16.07
CA PRO A 60 -8.35 -7.07 -14.72
C PRO A 60 -7.05 -7.86 -14.59
N SER A 61 -6.09 -7.31 -13.83
CA SER A 61 -4.78 -7.93 -13.65
C SER A 61 -4.59 -8.36 -12.20
N LEU A 62 -4.35 -9.65 -11.96
CA LEU A 62 -3.91 -10.16 -10.66
C LEU A 62 -2.53 -9.56 -10.32
N ARG A 63 -2.41 -8.87 -9.17
CA ARG A 63 -1.13 -8.32 -8.70
C ARG A 63 -0.53 -9.15 -7.58
N TRP A 64 -1.37 -9.55 -6.63
CA TRP A 64 -0.96 -10.27 -5.43
C TRP A 64 -2.01 -11.30 -5.00
N SER A 65 -1.57 -12.31 -4.27
CA SER A 65 -2.44 -13.19 -3.49
C SER A 65 -1.98 -13.27 -2.03
N ILE A 66 -2.94 -13.31 -1.11
CA ILE A 66 -2.76 -13.45 0.33
C ILE A 66 -3.16 -14.87 0.70
N HIS A 67 -2.28 -15.58 1.39
CA HIS A 67 -2.50 -16.97 1.79
C HIS A 67 -2.50 -17.10 3.32
N THR A 68 -3.58 -17.64 3.87
CA THR A 68 -3.73 -17.97 5.29
C THR A 68 -4.20 -19.41 5.46
N PRO A 69 -3.72 -20.15 6.48
CA PRO A 69 -4.17 -21.52 6.70
C PRO A 69 -5.58 -21.56 7.29
N LYS A 70 -6.31 -22.65 7.04
CA LYS A 70 -7.53 -22.95 7.81
C LYS A 70 -7.25 -23.34 9.27
N ARG A 71 -6.05 -23.87 9.54
CA ARG A 71 -5.62 -24.37 10.85
C ARG A 71 -4.17 -24.00 11.11
N GLY A 72 -3.89 -23.48 12.31
CA GLY A 72 -2.57 -22.98 12.67
C GLY A 72 -2.37 -21.54 12.18
N TRP A 73 -1.12 -21.13 11.96
CA TRP A 73 -0.80 -19.73 11.69
C TRP A 73 0.31 -19.57 10.65
N TYR A 74 0.00 -18.83 9.58
CA TYR A 74 0.95 -18.14 8.73
C TYR A 74 0.22 -17.08 7.91
N LEU A 75 0.95 -16.05 7.47
CA LEU A 75 0.49 -15.09 6.49
C LEU A 75 1.56 -14.94 5.42
N ARG A 76 1.20 -15.18 4.15
CA ARG A 76 2.13 -15.14 3.02
C ARG A 76 1.53 -14.34 1.87
N LEU A 77 2.37 -13.49 1.26
CA LEU A 77 2.00 -12.75 0.06
C LEU A 77 2.78 -13.29 -1.14
N ARG A 78 2.07 -13.57 -2.23
CA ARG A 78 2.64 -14.00 -3.51
C ARG A 78 2.30 -13.02 -4.61
N SER A 79 3.16 -12.91 -5.61
CA SER A 79 2.90 -12.16 -6.83
C SER A 79 3.15 -13.06 -8.05
N PRO A 80 2.35 -12.95 -9.13
CA PRO A 80 2.65 -13.64 -10.40
C PRO A 80 4.02 -13.28 -10.99
N ALA A 81 4.58 -12.13 -10.60
CA ALA A 81 5.91 -11.70 -11.03
C ALA A 81 7.06 -12.38 -10.26
N PHE A 82 6.77 -13.10 -9.18
CA PHE A 82 7.79 -13.81 -8.41
C PHE A 82 8.13 -15.16 -9.04
N PRO A 83 9.37 -15.67 -8.85
CA PRO A 83 9.70 -17.04 -9.19
C PRO A 83 8.76 -18.03 -8.49
N PRO A 84 8.49 -19.22 -9.08
CA PRO A 84 7.68 -20.24 -8.43
C PRO A 84 8.19 -20.57 -7.02
N GLY A 85 7.28 -20.55 -6.04
CA GLY A 85 7.61 -20.82 -4.64
C GLY A 85 8.23 -19.66 -3.86
N ALA A 86 8.49 -18.50 -4.48
CA ALA A 86 8.91 -17.30 -3.77
C ALA A 86 7.70 -16.52 -3.23
N PHE A 87 7.84 -15.94 -2.04
CA PHE A 87 6.79 -15.19 -1.36
C PHE A 87 7.35 -14.31 -0.23
N VAL A 88 6.56 -13.34 0.22
CA VAL A 88 6.86 -12.53 1.40
C VAL A 88 6.18 -13.16 2.61
N HIS A 89 6.97 -13.50 3.63
CA HIS A 89 6.46 -13.96 4.92
C HIS A 89 6.11 -12.77 5.81
N VAL A 90 4.90 -12.77 6.34
CA VAL A 90 4.48 -11.87 7.42
C VAL A 90 4.34 -12.69 8.69
N LYS A 91 5.03 -12.28 9.75
CA LYS A 91 5.11 -13.01 11.01
C LYS A 91 4.87 -12.11 12.21
N PRO A 92 4.31 -12.62 13.31
CA PRO A 92 4.24 -11.88 14.56
C PRO A 92 5.62 -11.42 15.02
N VAL A 93 5.67 -10.26 15.65
CA VAL A 93 6.87 -9.82 16.37
C VAL A 93 6.98 -10.65 17.64
N ALA A 94 8.10 -11.36 17.80
CA ALA A 94 8.36 -12.10 19.03
C ALA A 94 8.57 -11.11 20.19
N ALA A 95 7.88 -11.35 21.31
CA ALA A 95 8.14 -10.64 22.55
C ALA A 95 9.54 -11.01 23.05
N GLY A 96 10.49 -10.08 22.93
CA GLY A 96 11.81 -10.22 23.54
C GLY A 96 11.72 -10.09 25.07
N PRO A 97 12.68 -10.64 25.83
CA PRO A 97 12.74 -10.45 27.27
C PRO A 97 12.75 -8.94 27.62
N GLY A 98 11.73 -8.47 28.33
CA GLY A 98 11.60 -7.07 28.74
C GLY A 98 11.17 -6.07 27.65
N ALA A 99 10.83 -6.54 26.45
CA ALA A 99 10.31 -5.67 25.39
C ALA A 99 8.77 -5.67 25.41
N GLU A 100 8.17 -4.49 25.59
CA GLU A 100 6.73 -4.30 25.40
C GLU A 100 6.41 -4.35 23.90
N VAL A 101 5.85 -5.47 23.45
CA VAL A 101 5.36 -5.64 22.08
C VAL A 101 3.85 -5.52 22.10
N VAL A 102 3.32 -4.58 21.33
CA VAL A 102 1.87 -4.40 21.20
C VAL A 102 1.28 -5.68 20.57
N VAL A 103 0.26 -6.24 21.20
CA VAL A 103 -0.41 -7.46 20.71
C VAL A 103 -0.97 -7.21 19.31
N GLY A 104 -0.77 -8.17 18.40
CA GLY A 104 -1.13 -8.03 16.99
C GLY A 104 -0.07 -7.37 16.13
N THR A 105 1.08 -6.97 16.67
CA THR A 105 2.16 -6.44 15.84
C THR A 105 2.72 -7.52 14.92
N LEU A 106 2.70 -7.26 13.60
CA LEU A 106 3.33 -8.11 12.59
C LEU A 106 4.59 -7.44 12.02
N GLN A 107 5.50 -8.26 11.51
CA GLN A 107 6.71 -7.82 10.81
C GLN A 107 6.94 -8.64 9.55
N PHE A 108 7.58 -8.02 8.57
CA PHE A 108 8.02 -8.67 7.34
C PHE A 108 9.28 -7.99 6.80
N GLY A 109 9.97 -8.68 5.90
CA GLY A 109 11.10 -8.13 5.17
C GLY A 109 10.84 -8.18 3.67
N CYS A 110 11.22 -7.13 2.95
CA CYS A 110 11.22 -7.13 1.50
C CYS A 110 12.41 -6.36 0.94
N GLN A 111 12.70 -6.59 -0.33
CA GLN A 111 13.80 -5.93 -1.02
C GLN A 111 13.38 -4.51 -1.40
N THR A 112 14.21 -3.53 -1.08
CA THR A 112 14.01 -2.10 -1.31
C THR A 112 15.28 -1.48 -1.88
N PHE A 113 15.21 -0.25 -2.38
CA PHE A 113 16.41 0.51 -2.69
C PHE A 113 17.15 0.92 -1.42
N VAL A 114 18.47 1.11 -1.54
CA VAL A 114 19.25 1.71 -0.45
C VAL A 114 18.85 3.19 -0.33
N PHE A 115 18.45 3.59 0.87
CA PHE A 115 18.10 4.98 1.19
C PHE A 115 18.71 5.38 2.54
N ASP A 116 18.95 6.67 2.72
CA ASP A 116 19.44 7.20 3.98
C ASP A 116 18.28 7.41 4.96
N TYR A 117 18.30 6.68 6.07
CA TYR A 117 17.29 6.77 7.12
C TYR A 117 17.34 8.14 7.84
N ALA A 118 18.51 8.78 7.92
CA ALA A 118 18.65 10.10 8.50
C ALA A 118 17.89 11.15 7.67
N GLU A 119 17.84 11.00 6.35
CA GLU A 119 17.02 11.86 5.48
C GLU A 119 15.51 11.66 5.68
N LEU A 120 15.07 10.47 6.12
CA LEU A 120 13.66 10.26 6.47
C LEU A 120 13.30 11.02 7.75
N LEU A 121 14.20 10.99 8.75
CA LEU A 121 14.01 11.65 10.03
C LEU A 121 14.11 13.17 9.93
N ALA A 122 15.01 13.69 9.11
CA ALA A 122 15.24 15.12 8.99
C ALA A 122 14.04 15.87 8.39
N GLY A 123 13.14 15.18 7.68
CA GLY A 123 11.96 15.78 7.02
C GLY A 123 12.28 16.86 5.98
N THR A 124 13.56 17.17 5.77
CA THR A 124 14.03 18.24 4.90
C THR A 124 14.51 17.61 3.60
N PRO A 125 13.89 17.93 2.46
CA PRO A 125 14.44 17.52 1.17
C PRO A 125 15.75 18.28 0.97
N ARG A 126 16.89 17.62 1.24
CA ARG A 126 18.15 18.09 0.68
C ARG A 126 18.01 17.94 -0.83
N SER A 127 17.90 19.07 -1.53
CA SER A 127 18.14 19.10 -2.97
C SER A 127 19.58 18.66 -3.19
N SER A 128 19.79 17.36 -3.38
CA SER A 128 21.05 16.80 -3.83
C SER A 128 21.21 17.07 -5.33
N LEU A 129 21.30 18.37 -5.65
CA LEU A 129 21.80 18.87 -6.93
C LEU A 129 23.14 19.57 -6.68
N SER A 130 24.12 18.82 -6.19
CA SER A 130 25.50 19.02 -6.61
C SER A 130 25.74 18.17 -7.87
N GLN A 131 24.97 18.45 -8.92
CA GLN A 131 25.44 18.14 -10.27
C GLN A 131 26.75 18.91 -10.46
N PRO A 132 27.87 18.26 -10.83
CA PRO A 132 29.06 19.00 -11.23
C PRO A 132 28.66 19.89 -12.40
N ARG A 133 28.82 21.21 -12.22
CA ARG A 133 28.63 22.22 -13.26
C ARG A 133 29.36 21.77 -14.52
N ARG A 134 28.62 21.32 -15.52
CA ARG A 134 29.08 21.37 -16.91
C ARG A 134 28.76 22.76 -17.39
N ASP A 135 29.80 23.57 -17.56
CA ASP A 135 29.74 24.83 -18.28
C ASP A 135 29.34 24.53 -19.73
N HIS A 136 28.07 24.70 -20.08
CA HIS A 136 27.59 24.63 -21.46
C HIS A 136 26.79 25.89 -21.82
N ASN A 137 27.27 26.53 -22.88
CA ASN A 137 26.80 27.77 -23.50
C ASN A 137 25.31 27.75 -23.89
N PRO A 138 24.62 28.91 -23.85
CA PRO A 138 23.28 29.05 -24.39
C PRO A 138 23.34 29.42 -25.88
N ALA A 139 22.75 28.59 -26.73
CA ALA A 139 22.20 28.99 -28.02
C ALA A 139 20.95 28.13 -28.24
N THR A 140 19.75 28.69 -28.06
CA THR A 140 18.94 29.39 -29.07
C THR A 140 18.04 28.42 -29.85
N ASP A 141 16.76 28.81 -29.90
CA ASP A 141 15.65 28.35 -30.74
C ASP A 141 14.80 27.14 -30.33
N SER A 142 13.60 27.52 -29.86
CA SER A 142 12.34 26.78 -29.96
C SER A 142 11.90 26.65 -31.42
N PRO A 143 11.09 25.64 -31.75
CA PRO A 143 9.72 26.02 -32.13
C PRO A 143 8.62 25.12 -31.57
N SER A 144 7.52 25.81 -31.29
CA SER A 144 6.15 25.36 -31.05
C SER A 144 5.59 24.51 -32.20
N LEU A 145 4.89 23.41 -31.90
CA LEU A 145 3.77 22.92 -32.72
C LEU A 145 2.68 22.29 -31.84
N GLN A 146 1.46 22.58 -32.27
CA GLN A 146 0.14 22.37 -31.67
C GLN A 146 -0.41 20.93 -31.81
N PRO A 147 -1.57 20.62 -31.16
CA PRO A 147 -2.10 19.27 -31.02
C PRO A 147 -3.03 18.87 -32.17
N LEU A 148 -3.06 17.58 -32.54
CA LEU A 148 -4.10 17.00 -33.39
C LEU A 148 -4.91 15.95 -32.62
N ALA A 149 -6.22 16.14 -32.66
CA ALA A 149 -7.28 15.26 -32.19
C ALA A 149 -7.58 14.10 -33.17
N SER A 150 -8.53 13.26 -32.75
CA SER A 150 -9.26 12.20 -33.49
C SER A 150 -8.59 10.82 -33.38
N SER A 151 -9.28 9.69 -33.20
CA SER A 151 -10.66 9.34 -33.55
C SER A 151 -11.15 8.09 -32.81
N SER A 152 -12.47 8.05 -32.61
CA SER A 152 -13.34 6.91 -32.29
C SER A 152 -13.09 5.68 -33.16
N SER A 153 -13.21 4.48 -32.58
CA SER A 153 -13.58 3.23 -33.29
C SER A 153 -14.10 2.17 -32.31
N THR A 154 -15.42 1.98 -32.28
CA THR A 154 -16.09 0.71 -31.93
C THR A 154 -16.09 -0.21 -33.15
N PRO A 155 -15.90 -1.53 -32.95
CA PRO A 155 -16.94 -2.49 -33.38
C PRO A 155 -17.06 -3.69 -32.40
N THR A 156 -18.27 -4.07 -31.99
CA THR A 156 -19.20 -5.04 -32.63
C THR A 156 -18.97 -6.48 -32.18
N LEU A 157 -19.91 -6.90 -31.33
CA LEU A 157 -20.34 -8.25 -30.97
C LEU A 157 -20.49 -9.17 -32.20
N ASN A 158 -19.97 -10.39 -32.14
CA ASN A 158 -20.59 -11.60 -32.74
C ASN A 158 -19.84 -12.89 -32.34
N GLU A 159 -20.54 -13.71 -31.57
CA GLU A 159 -20.49 -15.17 -31.46
C GLU A 159 -21.00 -15.78 -32.79
N PRO A 160 -20.47 -16.91 -33.33
CA PRO A 160 -20.64 -18.24 -32.73
C PRO A 160 -19.51 -19.28 -32.92
N GLU A 161 -19.57 -20.31 -32.08
CA GLU A 161 -18.94 -21.63 -32.26
C GLU A 161 -19.42 -22.29 -33.58
N PRO A 162 -18.52 -22.98 -34.30
CA PRO A 162 -18.60 -24.44 -34.21
C PRO A 162 -17.25 -25.17 -34.28
N GLU A 163 -17.28 -26.41 -33.79
CA GLU A 163 -16.24 -27.44 -33.85
C GLU A 163 -15.58 -27.56 -35.24
N ALA A 164 -14.29 -27.26 -35.33
CA ALA A 164 -13.49 -27.45 -36.55
C ALA A 164 -12.23 -28.27 -36.26
N ARG A 165 -12.26 -29.52 -36.70
CA ARG A 165 -11.14 -30.47 -36.80
C ARG A 165 -9.93 -29.78 -37.45
N HIS A 166 -8.82 -29.69 -36.74
CA HIS A 166 -7.58 -29.11 -37.26
C HIS A 166 -6.93 -30.04 -38.30
N SER A 167 -7.06 -29.65 -39.57
CA SER A 167 -6.12 -30.04 -40.63
C SER A 167 -4.90 -29.13 -40.55
N TYR A 168 -3.72 -29.74 -40.49
CA TYR A 168 -2.45 -29.02 -40.53
C TYR A 168 -2.25 -28.40 -41.93
N PRO A 169 -1.91 -27.10 -42.04
CA PRO A 169 -1.52 -26.52 -43.32
C PRO A 169 -0.10 -27.01 -43.72
N PRO A 170 0.16 -27.21 -45.02
CA PRO A 170 1.47 -27.62 -45.51
C PRO A 170 2.51 -26.52 -45.31
N THR A 171 3.72 -26.95 -44.95
CA THR A 171 4.93 -26.14 -44.79
C THR A 171 5.26 -25.38 -46.09
N PRO A 172 5.33 -24.03 -46.09
CA PRO A 172 5.76 -23.30 -47.27
C PRO A 172 7.29 -23.47 -47.45
N SER A 173 7.68 -24.02 -48.60
CA SER A 173 9.07 -24.01 -49.07
C SER A 173 9.39 -22.60 -49.56
N HIS A 174 10.26 -21.89 -48.83
CA HIS A 174 10.78 -20.60 -49.29
C HIS A 174 11.98 -20.82 -50.20
N GLU A 175 11.70 -20.62 -51.48
CA GLU A 175 12.66 -20.53 -52.58
C GLU A 175 13.52 -19.28 -52.43
N ALA A 176 14.83 -19.49 -52.56
CA ALA A 176 15.86 -18.49 -52.40
C ALA A 176 15.81 -17.47 -53.55
N SER A 177 15.44 -16.22 -53.22
CA SER A 177 15.70 -15.06 -54.06
C SER A 177 16.46 -14.05 -53.22
N GLN A 178 17.77 -13.95 -53.47
CA GLN A 178 18.62 -12.88 -52.97
C GLN A 178 18.36 -11.62 -53.80
N PRO A 179 17.98 -10.49 -53.20
CA PRO A 179 18.16 -9.19 -53.81
C PRO A 179 19.35 -8.45 -53.19
N ASP A 180 19.93 -7.64 -54.06
CA ASP A 180 21.17 -6.89 -53.97
C ASP A 180 21.48 -6.12 -52.68
N LEU A 181 22.79 -6.11 -52.45
CA LEU A 181 23.64 -5.28 -51.61
C LEU A 181 23.21 -3.79 -51.58
N LEU A 182 22.31 -3.42 -50.67
CA LEU A 182 22.12 -2.04 -50.23
C LEU A 182 22.75 -1.82 -48.86
N SER A 183 23.62 -0.80 -48.80
CA SER A 183 24.42 -0.37 -47.66
C SER A 183 23.59 -0.26 -46.37
N VAL A 184 23.78 -1.22 -45.46
CA VAL A 184 23.13 -1.26 -44.15
C VAL A 184 23.60 -0.05 -43.32
N PRO A 185 22.70 0.86 -42.91
CA PRO A 185 23.08 1.96 -42.04
C PRO A 185 23.65 1.40 -40.74
N SER A 186 24.87 1.83 -40.40
CA SER A 186 25.60 1.43 -39.20
C SER A 186 24.73 1.62 -37.97
N LYS A 187 24.30 0.51 -37.35
CA LYS A 187 23.45 0.50 -36.15
C LYS A 187 24.09 1.42 -35.10
N PRO A 188 23.35 2.40 -34.55
CA PRO A 188 23.88 3.29 -33.54
C PRO A 188 24.39 2.47 -32.35
N LYS A 189 25.63 2.72 -31.95
CA LYS A 189 26.29 2.05 -30.83
C LYS A 189 25.37 2.18 -29.60
N PRO A 190 24.87 1.08 -29.02
CA PRO A 190 23.93 1.14 -27.92
C PRO A 190 24.57 1.93 -26.78
N ARG A 191 23.90 3.01 -26.35
CA ARG A 191 24.36 3.77 -25.17
C ARG A 191 24.37 2.82 -23.97
N PRO A 192 25.46 2.77 -23.19
CA PRO A 192 25.50 1.93 -22.00
C PRO A 192 24.35 2.32 -21.08
N ARG A 193 23.55 1.33 -20.68
CA ARG A 193 22.45 1.55 -19.72
C ARG A 193 23.07 1.91 -18.38
N PRO A 194 22.52 2.88 -17.64
CA PRO A 194 22.99 3.17 -16.29
C PRO A 194 22.89 1.91 -15.42
N PRO A 195 23.80 1.71 -14.46
CA PRO A 195 23.71 0.59 -13.54
C PRO A 195 22.40 0.67 -12.73
N PRO A 196 21.78 -0.47 -12.40
CA PRO A 196 20.59 -0.49 -11.55
C PRO A 196 20.92 0.08 -10.16
N PRO A 197 19.94 0.71 -9.47
CA PRO A 197 20.14 1.22 -8.12
C PRO A 197 20.48 0.07 -7.14
N PRO A 198 21.32 0.33 -6.13
CA PRO A 198 21.65 -0.66 -5.12
C PRO A 198 20.40 -1.05 -4.31
N MET A 199 20.28 -2.34 -3.99
CA MET A 199 19.14 -2.90 -3.27
C MET A 199 19.57 -3.46 -1.91
N GLN A 200 18.67 -3.41 -0.92
CA GLN A 200 18.84 -3.99 0.42
C GLN A 200 17.55 -4.69 0.88
N ILE A 201 17.61 -5.50 1.93
CA ILE A 201 16.41 -6.02 2.59
C ILE A 201 16.04 -5.09 3.73
N SER A 202 14.93 -4.37 3.60
CA SER A 202 14.36 -3.57 4.70
C SER A 202 13.37 -4.40 5.50
N GLN A 203 13.35 -4.18 6.81
CA GLN A 203 12.36 -4.77 7.71
C GLN A 203 11.26 -3.75 7.98
N PHE A 204 10.03 -4.22 8.05
CA PHE A 204 8.84 -3.41 8.28
C PHE A 204 8.05 -3.96 9.44
N VAL A 205 7.34 -3.07 10.14
CA VAL A 205 6.50 -3.42 11.28
C VAL A 205 5.13 -2.79 11.11
N LEU A 206 4.10 -3.61 11.23
CA LEU A 206 2.70 -3.24 11.32
C LEU A 206 2.31 -3.22 12.78
N THR A 207 1.95 -2.05 13.31
CA THR A 207 1.56 -1.91 14.71
C THR A 207 0.10 -1.46 14.78
N PRO A 208 -0.78 -2.17 15.50
CA PRO A 208 -2.12 -1.65 15.75
C PRO A 208 -2.00 -0.39 16.61
N THR A 209 -2.76 0.63 16.26
CA THR A 209 -2.79 1.89 16.98
C THR A 209 -4.20 2.15 17.49
N SER A 210 -4.34 2.34 18.79
CA SER A 210 -5.58 2.81 19.41
C SER A 210 -5.68 4.33 19.26
N ARG A 211 -5.78 4.84 18.02
CA ARG A 211 -5.98 6.27 17.75
C ARG A 211 -7.42 6.69 18.01
N HIS A 212 -7.98 6.37 19.18
CA HIS A 212 -9.33 6.79 19.52
C HIS A 212 -9.42 8.13 20.26
N ARG A 213 -8.31 8.82 20.54
CA ARG A 213 -8.36 9.86 21.59
C ARG A 213 -8.36 11.33 21.19
N VAL A 214 -8.04 11.75 19.96
CA VAL A 214 -7.92 13.21 19.73
C VAL A 214 -8.32 13.64 18.32
N ARG A 215 -9.61 13.95 18.13
CA ARG A 215 -10.00 15.03 17.21
C ARG A 215 -11.33 15.74 17.50
N GLN A 216 -11.94 15.53 18.66
CA GLN A 216 -13.12 16.31 19.08
C GLN A 216 -12.80 17.57 19.90
N ALA A 217 -11.53 17.90 20.16
CA ALA A 217 -11.20 18.99 21.08
C ALA A 217 -10.97 20.39 20.46
N ASN A 218 -11.23 20.62 19.17
CA ASN A 218 -10.88 21.91 18.53
C ASN A 218 -12.01 22.65 17.78
N ASP A 219 -13.27 22.25 17.93
CA ASP A 219 -14.42 23.03 17.42
C ASP A 219 -15.33 23.59 18.53
N GLU A 220 -14.78 23.76 19.74
CA GLU A 220 -15.48 24.47 20.83
C GLU A 220 -14.85 25.85 21.07
N VAL A 221 -14.95 26.73 20.08
CA VAL A 221 -14.79 28.19 20.28
C VAL A 221 -16.17 28.82 20.42
N GLN A 222 -16.64 28.81 21.67
CA GLN A 222 -17.32 29.87 22.41
C GLN A 222 -18.65 30.48 21.92
N HIS A 223 -19.56 30.52 22.90
CA HIS A 223 -20.62 31.52 23.18
C HIS A 223 -22.02 31.29 22.63
N THR A 224 -22.81 30.51 23.37
CA THR A 224 -24.15 30.98 23.79
C THR A 224 -24.50 30.48 25.19
N GLN A 225 -25.14 31.34 25.97
CA GLN A 225 -25.38 31.30 27.41
C GLN A 225 -26.15 30.06 27.91
N PRO A 226 -25.90 29.57 29.14
CA PRO A 226 -26.65 28.46 29.74
C PRO A 226 -28.04 28.90 30.19
N SER A 227 -29.08 28.40 29.53
CA SER A 227 -30.48 28.51 29.97
C SER A 227 -30.74 27.59 31.18
N LEU A 228 -31.07 28.19 32.33
CA LEU A 228 -31.27 27.56 33.64
C LEU A 228 -32.58 26.74 33.80
N LEU A 229 -33.19 26.26 32.72
CA LEU A 229 -34.45 25.50 32.78
C LEU A 229 -34.41 24.24 31.90
N SER A 230 -33.45 23.34 32.17
CA SER A 230 -33.45 21.98 31.63
C SER A 230 -33.13 20.99 32.75
N ARG A 231 -33.94 21.01 33.80
CA ARG A 231 -34.05 19.92 34.77
C ARG A 231 -35.33 19.15 34.46
N ILE A 232 -35.20 17.83 34.52
CA ILE A 232 -36.24 16.80 34.51
C ILE A 232 -36.55 16.23 33.11
N LEU A 233 -35.71 15.29 32.64
CA LEU A 233 -36.16 14.00 32.12
C LEU A 233 -35.20 12.89 32.60
N PRO A 234 -35.71 11.67 32.87
CA PRO A 234 -34.96 10.61 33.55
C PRO A 234 -34.12 9.76 32.60
N SER A 235 -32.91 9.46 33.07
CA SER A 235 -32.07 8.29 32.87
C SER A 235 -32.70 7.10 32.13
N ALA A 236 -32.64 7.06 30.79
CA ALA A 236 -32.89 5.84 29.99
C ALA A 236 -32.31 5.93 28.57
N LEU A 237 -31.12 6.50 28.41
CA LEU A 237 -30.21 6.19 27.30
C LEU A 237 -28.84 6.20 27.96
N HIS A 238 -28.51 5.07 28.61
CA HIS A 238 -27.13 4.77 28.87
C HIS A 238 -26.53 4.66 27.47
N GLU A 239 -25.92 5.76 26.99
CA GLU A 239 -25.05 5.74 25.84
C GLU A 239 -24.10 4.59 26.16
N PRO A 240 -24.25 3.41 25.51
CA PRO A 240 -23.28 2.37 25.75
C PRO A 240 -21.97 3.06 25.39
N LYS A 241 -21.00 3.03 26.31
CA LYS A 241 -19.60 3.13 25.91
C LYS A 241 -19.39 1.91 25.02
N ALA A 242 -19.88 2.00 23.79
CA ALA A 242 -19.62 1.07 22.75
C ALA A 242 -18.11 1.19 22.63
N ASN A 243 -17.43 0.16 23.10
CA ASN A 243 -16.04 -0.06 22.80
C ASN A 243 -15.99 -0.21 21.27
N SER A 244 -16.03 0.91 20.56
CA SER A 244 -15.86 0.94 19.13
C SER A 244 -14.39 0.67 18.95
N TYR A 245 -14.06 -0.61 18.79
CA TYR A 245 -12.72 -1.09 18.48
C TYR A 245 -12.40 -0.62 17.05
N THR A 246 -12.16 0.68 16.87
CA THR A 246 -11.71 1.20 15.59
C THR A 246 -10.28 0.73 15.38
N SER A 247 -10.10 -0.19 14.44
CA SER A 247 -8.83 -0.83 14.17
C SER A 247 -7.99 0.08 13.27
N ALA A 248 -7.30 1.06 13.84
CA ALA A 248 -6.30 1.83 13.12
C ALA A 248 -4.92 1.16 13.20
N PHE A 249 -4.07 1.35 12.19
CA PHE A 249 -2.69 0.87 12.26
C PHE A 249 -1.72 1.69 11.45
N GLU A 250 -0.43 1.49 11.75
CA GLU A 250 0.69 2.15 11.09
C GLU A 250 1.71 1.12 10.62
N LEU A 251 2.28 1.37 9.45
CA LEU A 251 3.38 0.62 8.86
C LEU A 251 4.65 1.47 8.91
N ASP A 252 5.60 1.03 9.72
CA ASP A 252 6.90 1.69 9.88
C ASP A 252 8.02 0.88 9.25
N VAL A 253 9.00 1.59 8.69
CA VAL A 253 10.27 0.99 8.30
C VAL A 253 11.13 0.87 9.54
N ARG A 254 11.73 -0.30 9.80
CA ARG A 254 12.72 -0.42 10.88
C ARG A 254 14.08 0.07 10.40
N PRO A 255 14.79 0.88 11.20
CA PRO A 255 16.18 1.17 10.90
C PRO A 255 16.96 -0.16 10.90
N PRO A 256 17.97 -0.31 10.03
CA PRO A 256 18.88 -1.45 10.12
C PRO A 256 19.42 -1.48 11.56
N GLN A 257 19.28 -2.62 12.24
CA GLN A 257 19.70 -2.77 13.63
C GLN A 257 21.16 -2.36 13.73
N GLN A 258 21.41 -1.14 14.20
CA GLN A 258 22.74 -0.72 14.58
C GLN A 258 23.10 -1.59 15.77
N GLN A 259 24.17 -2.38 15.65
CA GLN A 259 24.66 -3.20 16.74
C GLN A 259 24.77 -2.33 18.00
N PRO A 260 24.38 -2.83 19.18
CA PRO A 260 24.32 -2.04 20.40
C PRO A 260 25.70 -1.45 20.70
N GLN A 261 25.88 -0.18 20.33
CA GLN A 261 27.03 0.58 20.75
C GLN A 261 26.81 0.90 22.21
N HIS A 262 27.70 0.41 23.08
CA HIS A 262 27.71 0.70 24.50
C HIS A 262 27.81 2.22 24.71
N VAL A 263 26.67 2.89 24.89
CA VAL A 263 26.63 4.28 25.28
C VAL A 263 26.76 4.33 26.80
N PRO A 264 27.77 5.02 27.37
CA PRO A 264 27.90 5.15 28.81
C PRO A 264 26.71 5.92 29.39
N ASP A 265 26.12 5.30 30.41
CA ASP A 265 24.92 5.65 31.15
C ASP A 265 25.11 6.95 31.94
N ARG A 266 24.49 8.08 31.55
CA ARG A 266 24.34 9.26 32.44
C ARG A 266 23.37 10.38 32.05
N GLY A 267 22.34 10.14 31.25
CA GLY A 267 21.35 11.18 30.95
C GLY A 267 19.96 10.63 30.68
N VAL A 268 18.93 11.37 31.10
CA VAL A 268 17.54 11.14 30.70
C VAL A 268 17.48 11.27 29.17
N ALA A 269 17.55 10.14 28.47
CA ALA A 269 17.59 10.12 27.01
C ALA A 269 16.21 10.51 26.48
N VAL A 270 16.15 11.65 25.77
CA VAL A 270 14.96 12.01 25.00
C VAL A 270 14.80 10.95 23.90
N PRO A 271 13.64 10.30 23.77
CA PRO A 271 13.44 9.30 22.73
C PRO A 271 13.65 9.94 21.36
N PRO A 272 14.37 9.28 20.44
CA PRO A 272 14.61 9.83 19.12
C PRO A 272 13.28 10.08 18.40
N PRO A 273 13.20 11.13 17.56
CA PRO A 273 11.99 11.40 16.77
C PRO A 273 11.68 10.18 15.90
N ARG A 274 10.40 9.78 15.86
CA ARG A 274 9.94 8.69 14.97
C ARG A 274 9.82 9.23 13.55
N PRO A 275 10.21 8.46 12.52
CA PRO A 275 9.93 8.85 11.14
C PRO A 275 8.42 8.90 10.90
N PRO A 276 7.96 9.64 9.88
CA PRO A 276 6.57 9.55 9.45
C PRO A 276 6.27 8.13 8.93
N PRO A 277 5.09 7.57 9.24
CA PRO A 277 4.73 6.23 8.78
C PRO A 277 4.64 6.18 7.25
N LEU A 278 4.96 5.01 6.68
CA LEU A 278 4.82 4.77 5.25
C LEU A 278 3.36 4.68 4.85
N LEU A 279 2.60 3.93 5.64
CA LEU A 279 1.19 3.65 5.42
C LEU A 279 0.46 3.75 6.76
N THR A 280 -0.71 4.36 6.75
CA THR A 280 -1.64 4.36 7.88
C THR A 280 -3.00 3.88 7.41
N PHE A 281 -3.74 3.22 8.29
CA PHE A 281 -5.15 2.93 8.07
C PHE A 281 -5.97 3.57 9.18
N LEU A 282 -7.04 4.26 8.78
CA LEU A 282 -8.00 4.91 9.65
C LEU A 282 -9.33 4.18 9.47
N ASP A 283 -9.75 3.49 10.51
CA ASP A 283 -11.05 2.82 10.53
C ASP A 283 -12.17 3.84 10.65
N GLU A 284 -13.13 3.76 9.75
CA GLU A 284 -14.32 4.61 9.66
C GLU A 284 -15.61 3.77 9.82
N THR A 285 -15.47 2.52 10.27
CA THR A 285 -16.58 1.58 10.44
C THR A 285 -17.58 2.10 11.48
N PRO A 286 -18.87 2.30 11.11
CA PRO A 286 -19.90 2.65 12.08
C PRO A 286 -20.04 1.58 13.16
N VAL A 287 -20.36 1.97 14.40
CA VAL A 287 -20.47 1.10 15.59
C VAL A 287 -21.36 -0.14 15.38
N PHE A 288 -22.35 -0.06 14.50
CA PHE A 288 -23.30 -1.14 14.20
C PHE A 288 -23.13 -1.73 12.80
N SER A 289 -22.04 -1.39 12.12
CA SER A 289 -21.70 -1.97 10.82
C SER A 289 -20.94 -3.26 11.05
N VAL A 290 -21.40 -4.34 10.42
CA VAL A 290 -20.67 -5.61 10.32
C VAL A 290 -19.49 -5.49 9.34
N ARG A 291 -19.36 -4.35 8.67
CA ARG A 291 -18.44 -4.18 7.54
C ARG A 291 -17.38 -3.16 7.81
N THR A 292 -16.17 -3.59 7.56
CA THR A 292 -14.99 -2.75 7.61
C THR A 292 -15.02 -1.73 6.50
N THR A 293 -15.00 -0.47 6.90
CA THR A 293 -14.82 0.68 6.02
C THR A 293 -13.75 1.57 6.60
N GLY A 294 -12.89 2.13 5.77
CA GLY A 294 -11.85 3.01 6.28
C GLY A 294 -11.04 3.65 5.18
N THR A 295 -10.02 4.40 5.59
CA THR A 295 -9.15 5.14 4.69
C THR A 295 -7.71 4.67 4.89
N ILE A 296 -7.06 4.21 3.82
CA ILE A 296 -5.62 3.99 3.76
C ILE A 296 -4.96 5.30 3.32
N GLU A 297 -4.04 5.84 4.11
CA GLU A 297 -3.17 6.93 3.69
C GLU A 297 -1.76 6.39 3.42
N LEU A 298 -1.22 6.68 2.23
CA LEU A 298 0.10 6.26 1.80
C LEU A 298 0.99 7.49 1.56
N ASN A 299 2.24 7.43 2.01
CA ASN A 299 3.23 8.49 1.76
C ASN A 299 3.94 8.23 0.41
N PRO A 300 3.60 8.96 -0.67
CA PRO A 300 4.13 8.67 -2.01
C PRO A 300 5.64 8.94 -2.12
N LYS A 301 6.20 9.81 -1.27
CA LYS A 301 7.63 10.09 -1.28
C LYS A 301 8.42 8.92 -0.69
N LEU A 302 7.92 8.33 0.39
CA LEU A 302 8.55 7.14 0.99
C LEU A 302 8.40 5.93 0.07
N GLU A 303 7.23 5.72 -0.51
CA GLU A 303 6.98 4.69 -1.52
C GLU A 303 7.99 4.75 -2.67
N ALA A 304 8.14 5.94 -3.29
CA ALA A 304 9.07 6.14 -4.40
C ALA A 304 10.53 5.91 -4.01
N ARG A 305 10.92 6.27 -2.78
CA ARG A 305 12.27 6.03 -2.25
C ARG A 305 12.56 4.55 -1.99
N LEU A 306 11.55 3.81 -1.54
CA LEU A 306 11.70 2.37 -1.26
C LEU A 306 11.76 1.54 -2.55
N GLY A 307 11.18 2.03 -3.64
CA GLY A 307 11.22 1.34 -4.93
C GLY A 307 10.28 0.14 -5.02
N VAL A 308 9.32 0.04 -4.09
CA VAL A 308 8.36 -1.05 -4.03
C VAL A 308 7.02 -0.54 -4.54
N GLU A 309 6.36 -1.35 -5.36
CA GLU A 309 5.12 -1.00 -6.02
C GLU A 309 3.98 -0.70 -5.03
N ARG A 310 3.14 0.29 -5.37
CA ARG A 310 1.93 0.61 -4.62
C ARG A 310 1.05 -0.58 -4.26
N SER A 311 0.78 -1.45 -5.22
CA SER A 311 -0.15 -2.58 -5.03
C SER A 311 0.31 -3.49 -3.89
N PHE A 312 1.61 -3.64 -3.70
CA PHE A 312 2.17 -4.40 -2.57
C PHE A 312 1.77 -3.79 -1.23
N TRP A 313 1.91 -2.47 -1.07
CA TRP A 313 1.56 -1.78 0.17
C TRP A 313 0.06 -1.86 0.46
N ILE A 314 -0.78 -1.72 -0.58
CA ILE A 314 -2.23 -1.92 -0.45
C ILE A 314 -2.55 -3.36 -0.04
N THR A 315 -1.92 -4.37 -0.65
CA THR A 315 -2.12 -5.77 -0.27
C THR A 315 -1.69 -6.04 1.17
N ILE A 316 -0.55 -5.48 1.62
CA ILE A 316 -0.10 -5.61 3.01
C ILE A 316 -1.14 -5.01 3.98
N ALA A 317 -1.68 -3.84 3.67
CA ALA A 317 -2.71 -3.21 4.49
C ALA A 317 -3.99 -4.06 4.57
N LEU A 318 -4.47 -4.58 3.44
CA LEU A 318 -5.66 -5.44 3.39
C LEU A 318 -5.46 -6.77 4.11
N ALA A 319 -4.27 -7.37 4.00
CA ALA A 319 -3.93 -8.60 4.71
C ALA A 319 -3.87 -8.39 6.23
N TYR A 320 -3.35 -7.25 6.66
CA TYR A 320 -3.24 -6.92 8.07
C TYR A 320 -4.60 -6.58 8.70
N LEU A 321 -5.47 -5.91 7.94
CA LEU A 321 -6.85 -5.64 8.36
C LEU A 321 -7.60 -6.93 8.69
N GLU A 322 -7.57 -7.92 7.78
CA GLU A 322 -8.21 -9.22 8.01
C GLU A 322 -7.61 -9.94 9.23
N PHE A 323 -6.29 -9.89 9.39
CA PHE A 323 -5.65 -10.46 10.58
C PHE A 323 -6.17 -9.84 11.88
N LEU A 324 -6.36 -8.51 11.93
CA LEU A 324 -6.90 -7.85 13.11
C LEU A 324 -8.35 -8.28 13.38
N GLU A 325 -9.17 -8.37 12.34
CA GLU A 325 -10.56 -8.84 12.43
C GLU A 325 -10.64 -10.28 12.96
N GLU A 326 -9.85 -11.21 12.42
CA GLU A 326 -9.82 -12.61 12.86
C GLU A 326 -9.34 -12.73 14.31
N ARG A 327 -8.32 -11.95 14.69
CA ARG A 327 -7.82 -11.91 16.07
C ARG A 327 -8.90 -11.42 17.03
N ASP A 328 -9.59 -10.34 16.70
CA ASP A 328 -10.60 -9.75 17.58
C ASP A 328 -11.81 -10.69 17.72
N ALA A 329 -12.19 -11.39 16.64
CA ALA A 329 -13.20 -12.45 16.70
C ALA A 329 -12.78 -13.63 17.61
N PHE A 330 -11.51 -14.02 17.56
CA PHE A 330 -10.97 -15.06 18.44
C PHE A 330 -11.04 -14.64 19.92
N LEU A 331 -10.57 -13.43 20.24
CA LEU A 331 -10.61 -12.89 21.61
C LEU A 331 -12.04 -12.77 22.15
N ALA A 332 -12.98 -12.29 21.33
CA ALA A 332 -14.39 -12.20 21.72
C ALA A 332 -15.02 -13.58 22.01
N SER A 333 -14.60 -14.61 21.29
CA SER A 333 -15.06 -15.98 21.53
C SER A 333 -14.51 -16.58 22.83
N GLU A 334 -13.28 -16.22 23.20
CA GLU A 334 -12.64 -16.66 24.45
C GLU A 334 -13.28 -15.99 25.68
N GLU A 335 -13.65 -14.71 25.58
CA GLU A 335 -14.35 -13.99 26.65
C GLU A 335 -15.78 -14.49 26.91
N SER A 336 -16.39 -15.18 25.94
CA SER A 336 -17.77 -15.68 26.03
C SER A 336 -17.89 -17.10 26.58
N ALA A 337 -16.77 -17.81 26.77
CA ALA A 337 -16.72 -19.21 27.20
C ALA A 337 -16.61 -19.36 28.73
#